data_AF-A0A1V5WTN4-F1
#
_entry.id   AF-A0A1V5WTN4-F1
#
_cell.length_a   1.000
_cell.length_b   1.000
_cell.length_c   1.000
_cell.angle_alpha   90.00
_cell.angle_beta   90.00
_cell.angle_gamma   90.00
#
_symmetry.space_group_name_H-M   'P 1'
#
loop_
_entity.id
_entity.type
_entity.pdbx_description
1 polymer ?
#
loop_
_entity_poly.entity_id
_entity_poly.type
_entity_poly.pdbx_seq_one_letter_code
_entity_poly.pdbx_strand_id
1 'polypeptide(L)'
;MKQRGSAILIAVFLVAAVGSASFAIGRLFLMDAAISDKYESSVIAYYAAESGIEEGLLRYRYDKNQEVLAGGSMPIINLTDNVRTSGDPSSDVFEPLKRYYVPSVTYLQDYYGEDVDNNNNLNEQDITDPNYPKEYTILKDETIKLDLSQMVLSEDGSIPQDNIELYVKFIDTSGNVASCSPASPFFLEVSMVGRTPSSDRHQIKGVLIDQSCSYDVNDIASGSFISSDQRFSNGVNRFDNLYARLRSINDDPIFDINGNRSYLEMALKPVGKEISGVIIGMKLSGSTNHFPAPYNTIKSTGHYGGVTRTLEAKIDRQAGTVYDLFDFVLYKY
;
A
#
# COMPACT_ATOMS: atom_id res chain seq x y z
N MET A 1 -47.19 -13.91 -73.81
CA MET A 1 -45.74 -13.82 -73.52
C MET A 1 -45.37 -13.09 -72.22
N LYS A 2 -46.28 -12.37 -71.52
CA LYS A 2 -45.95 -11.64 -70.27
C LYS A 2 -45.53 -12.50 -69.07
N GLN A 3 -45.90 -13.78 -69.01
CA GLN A 3 -45.60 -14.65 -67.84
C GLN A 3 -44.15 -15.14 -67.75
N ARG A 4 -43.37 -15.12 -68.84
CA ARG A 4 -41.98 -15.61 -68.81
C ARG A 4 -41.00 -14.60 -68.18
N GLY A 5 -41.33 -13.31 -68.18
CA GLY A 5 -40.48 -12.27 -67.60
C GLY A 5 -40.50 -12.24 -66.07
N SER A 6 -41.65 -12.50 -65.43
CA SER A 6 -41.75 -12.44 -63.97
C SER A 6 -40.99 -13.56 -63.27
N ALA A 7 -40.92 -14.74 -63.87
CA ALA A 7 -40.20 -15.89 -63.31
C ALA A 7 -38.69 -15.63 -63.15
N ILE A 8 -38.08 -14.96 -64.14
CA ILE A 8 -36.65 -14.61 -64.08
C ILE A 8 -36.39 -13.56 -63.00
N LEU A 9 -37.24 -12.54 -62.89
CA LEU A 9 -37.11 -11.52 -61.85
C LEU A 9 -37.21 -12.13 -60.45
N ILE A 10 -38.20 -13.00 -60.22
CA ILE A 10 -38.37 -13.70 -58.94
C ILE A 10 -37.14 -14.55 -58.62
N ALA A 11 -36.59 -15.27 -59.60
CA ALA A 11 -35.37 -16.08 -59.40
C ALA A 11 -34.17 -15.22 -59.01
N VAL A 12 -33.96 -14.06 -59.67
CA VAL A 12 -32.87 -13.14 -59.34
C VAL A 12 -33.02 -12.56 -57.94
N PHE A 13 -34.24 -12.14 -57.55
CA PHE A 13 -34.50 -11.66 -56.20
C PHE A 13 -34.26 -12.74 -55.14
N LEU A 14 -34.65 -13.98 -55.42
CA LEU A 14 -34.47 -15.09 -54.50
C LEU A 14 -32.97 -15.44 -54.34
N VAL A 15 -32.20 -15.47 -55.43
CA VAL A 15 -30.75 -15.66 -55.38
C VAL A 15 -30.06 -14.52 -54.63
N ALA A 16 -30.48 -13.26 -54.85
CA ALA A 16 -29.94 -12.12 -54.14
C ALA A 16 -30.26 -12.16 -52.63
N ALA A 17 -31.48 -12.56 -52.26
CA ALA A 17 -31.91 -12.70 -50.86
C ALA A 17 -31.17 -13.83 -50.13
N VAL A 18 -30.98 -14.99 -50.79
CA VAL A 18 -30.19 -16.10 -50.23
C VAL A 18 -28.73 -15.70 -50.11
N GLY A 19 -28.17 -15.05 -51.14
CA GLY A 19 -26.79 -14.57 -51.13
C GLY A 19 -26.52 -13.59 -49.99
N SER A 20 -27.38 -12.59 -49.79
CA SER A 20 -27.21 -11.61 -48.71
C SER A 20 -27.33 -12.26 -47.32
N ALA A 21 -28.25 -13.21 -47.15
CA ALA A 21 -28.36 -13.99 -45.91
C ALA A 21 -27.09 -14.82 -45.64
N SER A 22 -26.53 -15.48 -46.66
CA SER A 22 -25.27 -16.23 -46.54
C SER A 22 -24.09 -15.32 -46.17
N PHE A 23 -23.98 -14.13 -46.76
CA PHE A 23 -22.95 -13.15 -46.38
C PHE A 23 -23.12 -12.63 -44.95
N ALA A 24 -24.36 -12.37 -44.52
CA ALA A 24 -24.62 -11.94 -43.14
C ALA A 24 -24.21 -13.02 -42.12
N ILE A 25 -24.55 -14.28 -42.38
CA ILE A 25 -24.14 -15.43 -41.56
C ILE A 25 -22.62 -15.59 -41.56
N GLY A 26 -21.96 -15.48 -42.73
CA GLY A 26 -20.51 -15.55 -42.82
C GLY A 26 -19.80 -14.47 -42.01
N ARG A 27 -20.35 -13.24 -41.99
CA ARG A 27 -19.82 -12.15 -41.15
C ARG A 27 -19.98 -12.46 -39.65
N LEU A 28 -21.10 -13.05 -39.23
CA LEU A 28 -21.30 -13.46 -37.84
C LEU A 28 -20.25 -14.51 -37.43
N PHE A 29 -20.00 -15.53 -38.25
CA PHE A 29 -18.97 -16.52 -37.98
C PHE A 29 -17.57 -15.93 -37.86
N LEU A 30 -17.20 -14.97 -38.72
CA LEU A 30 -15.91 -14.27 -38.62
C LEU A 30 -15.82 -13.41 -37.35
N MET A 31 -16.92 -12.79 -36.93
CA MET A 31 -16.98 -12.02 -35.70
C MET A 31 -16.85 -12.93 -34.47
N ASP A 32 -17.52 -14.08 -34.47
CA ASP A 32 -17.43 -15.06 -33.38
C ASP A 32 -16.01 -15.65 -33.27
N ALA A 33 -15.36 -15.95 -34.41
CA ALA A 33 -13.97 -16.38 -34.44
C ALA A 33 -13.03 -15.31 -33.83
N ALA A 34 -13.19 -14.04 -34.24
CA ALA A 34 -12.39 -12.95 -33.70
C ALA A 34 -12.63 -12.69 -32.20
N ILE A 35 -13.85 -12.91 -31.71
CA ILE A 35 -14.17 -12.82 -30.27
C ILE A 35 -13.53 -13.98 -29.51
N SER A 36 -13.58 -15.20 -30.07
CA SER A 36 -12.95 -16.39 -29.48
C SER A 36 -11.44 -16.19 -29.32
N ASP A 37 -10.75 -15.74 -30.36
CA ASP A 37 -9.30 -15.48 -30.34
C ASP A 37 -8.93 -14.42 -29.29
N LYS A 38 -9.78 -13.38 -29.13
CA LYS A 38 -9.59 -12.36 -28.09
C LYS A 38 -9.81 -12.92 -26.68
N TYR A 39 -10.76 -13.82 -26.50
CA TYR A 39 -11.01 -14.44 -25.20
C TYR A 39 -9.82 -15.32 -24.78
N GLU A 40 -9.32 -16.17 -25.68
CA GLU A 40 -8.12 -16.98 -25.44
C GLU A 40 -6.90 -16.10 -25.14
N SER A 41 -6.67 -15.07 -25.97
CA SER A 41 -5.57 -14.14 -25.78
C SER A 41 -5.66 -13.41 -24.43
N SER A 42 -6.88 -13.10 -24.00
CA SER A 42 -7.13 -12.46 -22.73
C SER A 42 -6.83 -13.35 -21.52
N VAL A 43 -7.06 -14.66 -21.62
CA VAL A 43 -6.72 -15.62 -20.56
C VAL A 43 -5.19 -15.73 -20.42
N ILE A 44 -4.47 -15.75 -21.54
CA ILE A 44 -3.00 -15.81 -21.51
C ILE A 44 -2.41 -14.51 -20.95
N ALA A 45 -2.96 -13.34 -21.34
CA ALA A 45 -2.55 -12.06 -20.76
C ALA A 45 -2.82 -11.99 -19.24
N TYR A 46 -3.91 -12.61 -18.76
CA TYR A 46 -4.20 -12.70 -17.33
C TYR A 46 -3.13 -13.51 -16.59
N TYR A 47 -2.82 -14.72 -17.04
CA TYR A 47 -1.79 -15.57 -16.40
C TYR A 47 -0.41 -14.92 -16.42
N ALA A 48 -0.10 -14.18 -17.48
CA ALA A 48 1.14 -13.41 -17.56
C ALA A 48 1.16 -12.30 -16.49
N ALA A 49 0.06 -11.58 -16.30
CA ALA A 49 -0.06 -10.57 -15.25
C ALA A 49 0.01 -11.19 -13.85
N GLU A 50 -0.67 -12.32 -13.61
CA GLU A 50 -0.66 -13.07 -12.34
C GLU A 50 0.76 -13.49 -11.96
N SER A 51 1.50 -14.06 -12.91
CA SER A 51 2.91 -14.44 -12.72
C SER A 51 3.79 -13.26 -12.25
N GLY A 52 3.55 -12.06 -12.79
CA GLY A 52 4.28 -10.86 -12.37
C GLY A 52 3.87 -10.35 -10.98
N ILE A 53 2.62 -10.56 -10.54
CA ILE A 53 2.19 -10.28 -9.16
C ILE A 53 2.88 -11.26 -8.21
N GLU A 54 2.91 -12.55 -8.52
CA GLU A 54 3.60 -13.56 -7.71
C GLU A 54 5.10 -13.26 -7.59
N GLU A 55 5.77 -12.90 -8.69
CA GLU A 55 7.17 -12.49 -8.66
C GLU A 55 7.38 -11.23 -7.79
N GLY A 56 6.49 -10.24 -7.91
CA GLY A 56 6.52 -9.05 -7.08
C GLY A 56 6.34 -9.36 -5.59
N LEU A 57 5.39 -10.24 -5.25
CA LEU A 57 5.15 -10.70 -3.88
C LEU A 57 6.36 -11.44 -3.32
N LEU A 58 7.00 -12.30 -4.11
CA LEU A 58 8.23 -12.99 -3.71
C LEU A 58 9.36 -11.99 -3.44
N ARG A 59 9.60 -11.04 -4.34
CA ARG A 59 10.60 -9.98 -4.14
C ARG A 59 10.31 -9.15 -2.89
N TYR A 60 9.05 -8.81 -2.64
CA TYR A 60 8.62 -8.12 -1.44
C TYR A 60 8.95 -8.91 -0.16
N ARG A 61 8.65 -10.22 -0.15
CA ARG A 61 8.97 -11.10 0.99
C ARG A 61 10.48 -11.22 1.24
N TYR A 62 11.29 -11.29 0.17
CA TYR A 62 12.74 -11.35 0.26
C TYR A 62 13.37 -10.05 0.77
N ASP A 63 13.00 -8.90 0.21
CA ASP A 63 13.55 -7.59 0.60
C ASP A 63 13.24 -7.25 2.08
N LYS A 64 12.10 -7.71 2.59
CA LYS A 64 11.69 -7.47 3.98
C LYS A 64 12.12 -8.56 4.98
N ASN A 65 12.97 -9.51 4.59
CA ASN A 65 13.40 -10.63 5.44
C ASN A 65 12.21 -11.37 6.12
N GLN A 66 11.01 -11.34 5.53
CA GLN A 66 9.83 -11.92 6.20
C GLN A 66 9.81 -13.45 6.18
N GLU A 67 10.61 -14.09 5.30
CA GLU A 67 10.76 -15.56 5.27
C GLU A 67 12.20 -16.03 5.54
N VAL A 68 13.18 -15.12 5.57
CA VAL A 68 14.56 -15.50 5.89
C VAL A 68 14.79 -15.24 7.37
N LEU A 69 14.69 -16.31 8.18
CA LEU A 69 15.20 -16.30 9.56
C LEU A 69 16.58 -15.63 9.55
N ALA A 70 16.71 -14.53 10.29
CA ALA A 70 17.94 -13.76 10.42
C ALA A 70 19.11 -14.70 10.80
N GLY A 71 19.91 -15.10 9.81
CA GLY A 71 20.99 -16.09 9.98
C GLY A 71 21.16 -17.11 8.85
N GLY A 72 20.18 -17.26 7.96
CA GLY A 72 20.30 -18.15 6.80
C GLY A 72 20.87 -17.42 5.57
N SER A 73 22.16 -17.58 5.28
CA SER A 73 22.72 -17.18 3.98
C SER A 73 22.10 -18.03 2.87
N MET A 74 21.05 -17.54 2.22
CA MET A 74 20.56 -18.20 1.01
C MET A 74 21.46 -17.80 -0.17
N PRO A 75 21.97 -18.78 -0.94
CA PRO A 75 22.68 -18.48 -2.16
C PRO A 75 21.70 -17.86 -3.16
N ILE A 76 22.00 -16.65 -3.62
CA ILE A 76 21.34 -16.07 -4.79
C ILE A 76 21.73 -16.95 -5.98
N ILE A 77 20.84 -17.84 -6.40
CA ILE A 77 21.02 -18.60 -7.63
C ILE A 77 20.70 -17.64 -8.77
N ASN A 78 21.75 -17.08 -9.37
CA ASN A 78 21.63 -16.25 -10.55
C ASN A 78 21.21 -17.14 -11.73
N LEU A 79 19.90 -17.23 -11.99
CA LEU A 79 19.31 -18.05 -13.06
C LEU A 79 19.72 -17.60 -14.47
N THR A 80 20.40 -16.45 -14.61
CA THR A 80 20.88 -15.94 -15.89
C THR A 80 22.29 -16.39 -16.28
N ASP A 81 23.08 -16.97 -15.36
CA ASP A 81 24.54 -16.99 -15.57
C ASP A 81 25.14 -18.24 -16.23
N ASN A 82 24.37 -19.24 -16.68
CA ASN A 82 24.98 -20.38 -17.38
C ASN A 82 24.10 -21.06 -18.45
N VAL A 83 23.55 -20.29 -19.39
CA VAL A 83 23.27 -20.82 -20.73
C VAL A 83 24.21 -20.13 -21.72
N ARG A 84 25.48 -20.56 -21.68
CA ARG A 84 26.44 -20.29 -22.76
C ARG A 84 26.04 -21.15 -23.96
N THR A 85 25.15 -20.65 -24.82
CA THR A 85 24.95 -21.19 -26.16
C THR A 85 26.09 -20.70 -27.05
N SER A 86 27.19 -21.46 -27.09
CA SER A 86 28.13 -21.37 -28.21
C SER A 86 27.49 -22.05 -29.43
N GLY A 87 26.63 -21.32 -30.13
CA GLY A 87 25.95 -21.83 -31.31
C GLY A 87 25.37 -20.69 -32.13
N ASP A 88 26.08 -20.38 -33.23
CA ASP A 88 25.63 -19.72 -34.45
C ASP A 88 24.46 -18.69 -34.34
N PRO A 89 24.74 -17.37 -34.45
CA PRO A 89 23.73 -16.31 -34.35
C PRO A 89 22.79 -16.19 -35.56
N SER A 90 22.69 -17.20 -36.43
CA SER A 90 21.93 -17.09 -37.69
C SER A 90 20.78 -18.09 -37.88
N SER A 91 20.53 -18.99 -36.92
CA SER A 91 19.28 -19.76 -36.90
C SER A 91 18.26 -19.06 -36.01
N ASP A 92 17.06 -18.80 -36.53
CA ASP A 92 15.88 -18.31 -35.82
C ASP A 92 15.56 -19.15 -34.57
N VAL A 93 16.29 -18.91 -33.49
CA VAL A 93 15.90 -19.34 -32.15
C VAL A 93 14.71 -18.46 -31.80
N PHE A 94 13.52 -19.06 -31.83
CA PHE A 94 12.31 -18.56 -31.18
C PHE A 94 12.71 -17.86 -29.88
N GLU A 95 12.73 -16.52 -29.84
CA GLU A 95 13.20 -15.74 -28.70
C GLU A 95 12.42 -16.15 -27.44
N PRO A 96 12.99 -16.95 -26.51
CA PRO A 96 12.27 -17.39 -25.31
C PRO A 96 12.15 -16.25 -24.27
N LEU A 97 12.60 -15.05 -24.63
CA LEU A 97 12.77 -13.91 -23.73
C LEU A 97 11.96 -12.66 -24.13
N LYS A 98 11.01 -12.77 -25.06
CA LYS A 98 9.87 -11.85 -25.02
C LYS A 98 8.97 -12.25 -23.87
N ARG A 99 9.35 -11.83 -22.66
CA ARG A 99 8.49 -11.93 -21.48
C ARG A 99 7.12 -11.38 -21.87
N TYR A 100 6.08 -12.22 -21.75
CA TYR A 100 4.70 -11.83 -22.05
C TYR A 100 4.11 -10.90 -20.96
N TYR A 101 4.91 -10.52 -19.97
CA TYR A 101 4.55 -9.58 -18.92
C TYR A 101 5.75 -8.67 -18.62
N VAL A 102 5.42 -7.44 -18.25
CA VAL A 102 6.39 -6.50 -17.70
C VAL A 102 5.96 -6.28 -16.24
N PRO A 103 6.65 -6.91 -15.28
CA PRO A 103 6.37 -6.62 -13.88
C PRO A 103 6.91 -5.22 -13.59
N SER A 104 6.00 -4.29 -13.29
CA SER A 104 6.36 -2.96 -12.80
C SER A 104 6.06 -2.94 -11.31
N VAL A 105 7.04 -3.35 -10.51
CA VAL A 105 6.98 -3.13 -9.06
C VAL A 105 7.25 -1.66 -8.82
N THR A 106 6.22 -0.84 -8.99
CA THR A 106 6.26 0.54 -8.52
C THR A 106 5.93 0.49 -7.05
N TYR A 107 6.94 0.60 -6.19
CA TYR A 107 6.68 1.03 -4.82
C TYR A 107 6.11 2.44 -4.95
N LEU A 108 4.78 2.54 -5.02
CA LEU A 108 4.10 3.81 -4.84
C LEU A 108 4.42 4.23 -3.41
N GLN A 109 5.53 4.94 -3.25
CA GLN A 109 5.69 5.94 -2.23
C GLN A 109 4.69 7.05 -2.56
N ASP A 110 3.40 6.76 -2.51
CA ASP A 110 2.37 7.78 -2.64
C ASP A 110 2.34 8.54 -1.31
N TYR A 111 3.32 9.42 -1.15
CA TYR A 111 3.27 10.51 -0.18
C TYR A 111 2.07 11.36 -0.58
N TYR A 112 1.03 11.37 0.26
CA TYR A 112 -0.11 12.22 -0.02
C TYR A 112 0.21 13.65 0.38
N GLY A 113 0.06 14.57 -0.56
CA GLY A 113 0.43 15.98 -0.43
C GLY A 113 1.23 16.40 -1.66
N GLU A 114 0.55 16.85 -2.72
CA GLU A 114 1.22 17.52 -3.85
C GLU A 114 1.81 18.90 -3.45
N ASP A 115 1.68 19.31 -2.19
CA ASP A 115 2.46 20.40 -1.60
C ASP A 115 3.75 19.84 -0.99
N VAL A 116 4.61 19.39 -1.90
CA VAL A 116 6.02 19.13 -1.63
C VAL A 116 6.64 20.48 -1.27
N ASP A 117 6.67 20.82 0.03
CA ASP A 117 7.91 21.41 0.53
C ASP A 117 9.03 20.53 -0.05
N ASN A 118 10.08 21.10 -0.65
CA ASN A 118 11.06 20.34 -1.47
C ASN A 118 11.77 19.17 -0.72
N ASN A 119 11.33 18.83 0.49
CA ASN A 119 11.85 17.84 1.41
C ASN A 119 10.84 16.72 1.77
N ASN A 120 9.66 16.63 1.12
CA ASN A 120 8.73 15.49 1.20
C ASN A 120 8.22 15.16 2.64
N ASN A 121 8.20 16.12 3.57
CA ASN A 121 7.73 15.85 4.93
C ASN A 121 6.23 16.14 5.07
N LEU A 122 5.44 15.14 5.51
CA LEU A 122 4.07 15.37 5.98
C LEU A 122 4.12 16.33 7.18
N ASN A 123 3.55 17.52 7.00
CA ASN A 123 3.51 18.57 8.00
C ASN A 123 2.07 18.82 8.47
N GLU A 124 1.90 19.82 9.33
CA GLU A 124 0.58 20.20 9.86
C GLU A 124 -0.44 20.52 8.75
N GLN A 125 -0.01 21.19 7.68
CA GLN A 125 -0.88 21.62 6.58
C GLN A 125 -1.46 20.42 5.85
N ASP A 126 -0.65 19.39 5.58
CA ASP A 126 -1.09 18.18 4.87
C ASP A 126 -2.23 17.47 5.60
N ILE A 127 -2.14 17.39 6.93
CA ILE A 127 -3.15 16.72 7.77
C ILE A 127 -4.42 17.57 7.92
N THR A 128 -4.29 18.89 7.74
CA THR A 128 -5.45 19.79 7.72
C THR A 128 -6.23 19.74 6.41
N ASP A 129 -5.69 19.16 5.34
CA ASP A 129 -6.39 19.07 4.04
C ASP A 129 -7.75 18.35 4.21
N PRO A 130 -8.88 18.96 3.78
CA PRO A 130 -10.18 18.31 3.80
C PRO A 130 -10.27 17.06 2.90
N ASN A 131 -9.39 16.91 1.92
CA ASN A 131 -9.36 15.78 0.98
C ASN A 131 -8.38 14.67 1.39
N TYR A 132 -7.89 14.67 2.64
CA TYR A 132 -6.95 13.65 3.11
C TYR A 132 -7.52 12.23 2.89
N PRO A 133 -6.75 11.28 2.32
CA PRO A 133 -7.30 9.99 1.94
C PRO A 133 -7.71 9.20 3.17
N LYS A 134 -8.86 8.54 3.08
CA LYS A 134 -9.37 7.68 4.15
C LYS A 134 -8.44 6.53 4.50
N GLU A 135 -7.53 6.17 3.60
CA GLU A 135 -6.52 5.11 3.77
C GLU A 135 -5.50 5.43 4.87
N TYR A 136 -5.34 6.70 5.26
CA TYR A 136 -4.47 7.13 6.35
C TYR A 136 -5.22 7.33 7.69
N THR A 137 -6.50 6.98 7.72
CA THR A 137 -7.30 7.00 8.94
C THR A 137 -7.16 5.66 9.65
N ILE A 138 -6.69 5.69 10.88
CA ILE A 138 -6.78 4.52 11.76
C ILE A 138 -8.18 4.52 12.34
N LEU A 139 -8.95 3.48 12.07
CA LEU A 139 -10.32 3.41 12.58
C LEU A 139 -10.29 3.25 14.10
N LYS A 140 -11.37 3.67 14.73
CA LYS A 140 -11.57 3.49 16.17
C LYS A 140 -11.35 2.03 16.57
N ASP A 141 -10.65 1.85 17.69
CA ASP A 141 -10.29 0.55 18.28
C ASP A 141 -9.35 -0.33 17.42
N GLU A 142 -8.98 0.11 16.21
CA GLU A 142 -7.93 -0.53 15.42
C GLU A 142 -6.56 -0.09 15.89
N THR A 143 -5.60 -1.00 15.81
CA THR A 143 -4.22 -0.74 16.22
C THR A 143 -3.33 -0.75 15.00
N ILE A 144 -2.72 0.39 14.70
CA ILE A 144 -1.67 0.48 13.70
C ILE A 144 -0.34 0.10 14.35
N LYS A 145 0.53 -0.60 13.65
CA LYS A 145 1.89 -0.91 14.11
C LYS A 145 2.92 -0.31 13.16
N LEU A 146 3.87 0.38 13.74
CA LEU A 146 4.89 1.15 13.08
C LEU A 146 6.25 0.55 13.41
N ASP A 147 6.91 -0.01 12.40
CA ASP A 147 8.29 -0.46 12.55
C ASP A 147 9.23 0.75 12.48
N LEU A 148 9.81 1.09 13.62
CA LEU A 148 10.75 2.19 13.78
C LEU A 148 12.21 1.72 13.74
N SER A 149 12.47 0.43 13.48
CA SER A 149 13.83 -0.14 13.45
C SER A 149 14.75 0.57 12.46
N GLN A 150 14.20 1.10 11.37
CA GLN A 150 14.93 1.83 10.33
C GLN A 150 15.06 3.33 10.61
N MET A 151 14.31 3.87 11.59
CA MET A 151 14.19 5.32 11.81
C MET A 151 15.19 5.88 12.85
N VAL A 152 15.84 5.02 13.65
CA VAL A 152 16.56 5.43 14.86
C VAL A 152 18.09 5.56 14.69
N LEU A 153 18.61 5.55 13.46
CA LEU A 153 20.07 5.58 13.27
C LEU A 153 20.53 6.82 12.49
N SER A 154 21.33 7.65 13.15
CA SER A 154 22.31 8.50 12.48
C SER A 154 23.50 7.61 12.10
N GLU A 155 24.25 7.99 11.07
CA GLU A 155 25.38 7.21 10.55
C GLU A 155 26.45 6.90 11.61
N ASP A 156 26.53 7.70 12.67
CA ASP A 156 27.47 7.56 13.78
C ASP A 156 27.00 6.61 14.89
N GLY A 157 25.80 6.03 14.79
CA GLY A 157 25.22 5.17 15.81
C GLY A 157 24.87 5.89 17.11
N SER A 158 24.97 7.22 17.15
CA SER A 158 24.30 8.00 18.19
C SER A 158 22.79 7.87 17.98
N ILE A 159 22.02 7.97 19.06
CA ILE A 159 20.58 8.13 18.91
C ILE A 159 20.45 9.52 18.30
N PRO A 160 19.93 9.65 17.07
CA PRO A 160 19.58 10.97 16.60
C PRO A 160 18.71 11.59 17.68
N GLN A 161 19.04 12.80 18.13
CA GLN A 161 18.12 13.52 19.02
C GLN A 161 16.75 13.74 18.35
N ASP A 162 16.60 13.30 17.10
CA ASP A 162 15.41 13.20 16.28
C ASP A 162 14.21 12.75 17.09
N ASN A 163 13.54 13.80 17.53
CA ASN A 163 12.26 13.75 18.16
C ASN A 163 11.26 13.33 17.09
N ILE A 164 10.62 12.19 17.31
CA ILE A 164 9.40 11.83 16.59
C ILE A 164 8.37 12.90 16.96
N GLU A 165 8.03 13.73 15.99
CA GLU A 165 6.90 14.63 16.04
C GLU A 165 5.68 13.88 15.51
N LEU A 166 4.68 13.72 16.35
CA LEU A 166 3.43 13.10 15.98
C LEU A 166 2.35 14.17 15.87
N TYR A 167 1.71 14.23 14.71
CA TYR A 167 0.59 15.10 14.42
C TYR A 167 -0.68 14.26 14.36
N VAL A 168 -1.69 14.62 15.15
CA VAL A 168 -2.88 13.79 15.38
C VAL A 168 -4.13 14.62 15.19
N LYS A 169 -5.03 14.16 14.33
CA LYS A 169 -6.35 14.76 14.08
C LYS A 169 -7.44 13.73 14.32
N PHE A 170 -8.18 13.88 15.42
CA PHE A 170 -9.32 13.01 15.72
C PHE A 170 -10.50 13.38 14.82
N ILE A 171 -11.18 12.36 14.28
CA ILE A 171 -12.34 12.56 13.41
C ILE A 171 -13.59 11.92 14.01
N ASP A 172 -14.73 12.62 13.89
CA ASP A 172 -16.04 12.15 14.35
C ASP A 172 -16.68 11.17 13.36
N THR A 173 -17.88 10.66 13.68
CA THR A 173 -18.63 9.76 12.80
C THR A 173 -19.08 10.38 11.47
N SER A 174 -19.03 11.69 11.35
CA SER A 174 -19.36 12.45 10.14
C SER A 174 -18.10 12.80 9.32
N GLY A 175 -16.90 12.44 9.79
CA GLY A 175 -15.63 12.76 9.15
C GLY A 175 -15.12 14.18 9.44
N ASN A 176 -15.76 14.92 10.35
CA ASN A 176 -15.28 16.24 10.78
C ASN A 176 -14.28 16.08 11.93
N VAL A 177 -13.58 17.16 12.28
CA VAL A 177 -12.71 17.20 13.46
C VAL A 177 -13.55 16.94 14.72
N ALA A 178 -13.22 15.91 15.46
CA ALA A 178 -13.93 15.56 16.68
C ALA A 178 -13.72 16.65 17.74
N SER A 179 -14.83 17.15 18.30
CA SER A 179 -14.80 18.00 19.49
C SER A 179 -14.84 17.13 20.73
N CYS A 180 -13.86 17.24 21.61
CA CYS A 180 -13.91 16.52 22.87
C CYS A 180 -14.89 17.17 23.85
N SER A 181 -15.53 16.31 24.64
CA SER A 181 -16.39 16.68 25.76
C SER A 181 -15.98 15.83 26.96
N PRO A 182 -16.06 16.36 28.21
CA PRO A 182 -15.82 15.56 29.41
C PRO A 182 -16.69 14.28 29.48
N ALA A 183 -17.86 14.29 28.85
CA ALA A 183 -18.77 13.14 28.81
C ALA A 183 -18.34 12.03 27.83
N SER A 184 -17.47 12.36 26.88
CA SER A 184 -17.05 11.47 25.78
C SER A 184 -15.55 11.65 25.49
N PRO A 185 -14.68 11.25 26.44
CA PRO A 185 -13.24 11.33 26.24
C PRO A 185 -12.82 10.46 25.04
N PHE A 186 -11.92 11.00 24.22
CA PHE A 186 -11.16 10.23 23.24
C PHE A 186 -9.67 10.47 23.44
N PHE A 187 -8.85 9.49 23.10
CA PHE A 187 -7.40 9.56 23.26
C PHE A 187 -6.74 8.59 22.29
N LEU A 188 -5.42 8.73 22.13
CA LEU A 188 -4.61 7.79 21.37
C LEU A 188 -3.76 6.98 22.35
N GLU A 189 -4.02 5.68 22.48
CA GLU A 189 -3.11 4.78 23.18
C GLU A 189 -1.89 4.58 22.31
N VAL A 190 -0.71 4.84 22.88
CA VAL A 190 0.58 4.64 22.24
C VAL A 190 1.31 3.57 23.02
N SER A 191 1.78 2.54 22.32
CA SER A 191 2.64 1.54 22.92
C SER A 191 3.94 1.44 22.15
N MET A 192 5.06 1.33 22.86
CA MET A 192 6.34 1.05 22.24
C MET A 192 6.83 -0.29 22.74
N VAL A 193 7.28 -1.14 21.83
CA VAL A 193 7.86 -2.45 22.13
C VAL A 193 9.28 -2.48 21.57
N GLY A 194 10.22 -2.89 22.40
CA GLY A 194 11.56 -3.24 21.94
C GLY A 194 12.42 -3.80 23.06
N ARG A 195 13.72 -3.88 22.82
CA ARG A 195 14.66 -4.64 23.67
C ARG A 195 15.37 -3.76 24.69
N THR A 196 15.25 -4.08 25.97
CA THR A 196 16.05 -3.50 27.06
C THR A 196 17.21 -4.42 27.45
N PRO A 197 18.19 -3.95 28.24
CA PRO A 197 19.20 -4.83 28.84
C PRO A 197 18.61 -5.96 29.71
N SER A 198 17.39 -5.78 30.24
CA SER A 198 16.71 -6.71 31.15
C SER A 198 15.67 -7.60 30.47
N SER A 199 15.22 -7.26 29.25
CA SER A 199 14.16 -7.98 28.54
C SER A 199 14.30 -7.84 27.02
N ASP A 200 14.21 -8.97 26.31
CA ASP A 200 14.18 -8.98 24.84
C ASP A 200 12.92 -8.31 24.26
N ARG A 201 11.88 -8.15 25.08
CA ARG A 201 10.60 -7.54 24.67
C ARG A 201 10.01 -6.76 25.84
N HIS A 202 10.55 -5.57 26.07
CA HIS A 202 9.99 -4.59 26.98
C HIS A 202 8.91 -3.78 26.26
N GLN A 203 7.77 -3.59 26.92
CA GLN A 203 6.65 -2.82 26.39
C GLN A 203 6.36 -1.65 27.30
N ILE A 204 6.29 -0.47 26.70
CA ILE A 204 5.80 0.75 27.32
C ILE A 204 4.46 1.10 26.72
N LYS A 205 3.59 1.67 27.55
CA LYS A 205 2.33 2.24 27.16
C LYS A 205 2.21 3.66 27.68
N GLY A 206 1.60 4.51 26.88
CA GLY A 206 1.23 5.86 27.24
C GLY A 206 -0.06 6.25 26.55
N VAL A 207 -0.65 7.34 27.01
CA VAL A 207 -1.87 7.88 26.43
C VAL A 207 -1.62 9.31 25.97
N LEU A 208 -1.97 9.59 24.71
CA LEU A 208 -1.96 10.94 24.16
C LEU A 208 -3.37 11.54 24.26
N ILE A 209 -3.44 12.67 24.94
CA ILE A 209 -4.69 13.42 25.13
C ILE A 209 -4.54 14.83 24.54
N ASP A 210 -5.64 15.33 23.99
CA ASP A 210 -5.75 16.73 23.60
C ASP A 210 -6.01 17.57 24.87
N GLN A 211 -5.08 18.46 25.23
CA GLN A 211 -5.20 19.27 26.46
C GLN A 211 -6.41 20.20 26.49
N SER A 212 -6.98 20.53 25.33
CA SER A 212 -8.17 21.39 25.29
C SER A 212 -9.41 20.69 25.86
N CYS A 213 -9.32 19.39 26.07
CA CYS A 213 -10.33 18.59 26.70
C CYS A 213 -10.06 18.56 28.21
N SER A 214 -11.04 19.00 29.00
CA SER A 214 -10.97 18.90 30.46
C SER A 214 -11.14 17.44 30.88
N TYR A 215 -10.06 16.64 30.84
CA TYR A 215 -10.03 15.28 31.39
C TYR A 215 -9.85 15.35 32.91
N ASP A 216 -10.64 14.58 33.65
CA ASP A 216 -10.22 14.16 34.98
C ASP A 216 -9.17 13.06 34.80
N VAL A 217 -7.90 13.41 35.01
CA VAL A 217 -6.75 12.52 34.81
C VAL A 217 -6.85 11.27 35.70
N ASN A 218 -7.66 11.31 36.77
CA ASN A 218 -7.91 10.18 37.65
C ASN A 218 -8.80 9.09 37.02
N ASP A 219 -9.62 9.43 36.01
CA ASP A 219 -10.51 8.48 35.34
C ASP A 219 -9.80 7.63 34.27
N ILE A 220 -8.61 8.05 33.85
CA ILE A 220 -7.78 7.30 32.92
C ILE A 220 -6.81 6.46 33.74
N ALA A 221 -7.17 5.21 34.00
CA ALA A 221 -6.34 4.29 34.76
C ALA A 221 -4.95 4.15 34.11
N SER A 222 -3.88 4.46 34.87
CA SER A 222 -2.44 4.29 34.61
C SER A 222 -1.65 5.50 34.09
N GLY A 223 -1.23 6.37 35.02
CA GLY A 223 0.14 6.86 35.28
C GLY A 223 1.08 7.39 34.19
N SER A 224 0.74 7.35 32.90
CA SER A 224 1.69 7.57 31.79
C SER A 224 1.06 8.46 30.73
N PHE A 225 0.88 9.74 31.05
CA PHE A 225 0.25 10.71 30.16
C PHE A 225 1.28 11.50 29.40
N ILE A 226 1.06 11.64 28.10
CA ILE A 226 1.78 12.59 27.26
C ILE A 226 0.73 13.54 26.70
N SER A 227 0.74 14.75 27.21
CA SER A 227 -0.15 15.79 26.74
C SER A 227 0.44 16.46 25.50
N SER A 228 -0.44 16.93 24.59
CA SER A 228 0.00 17.73 23.45
C SER A 228 0.61 19.02 23.96
N ASP A 229 1.75 19.44 23.42
CA ASP A 229 2.34 20.72 23.83
C ASP A 229 1.61 21.90 23.18
N GLN A 230 1.01 21.65 22.01
CA GLN A 230 0.33 22.65 21.20
C GLN A 230 -0.87 22.03 20.46
N ARG A 231 -2.00 22.74 20.50
CA ARG A 231 -3.14 22.51 19.60
C ARG A 231 -3.10 23.56 18.51
N PHE A 232 -3.13 23.12 17.27
CA PHE A 232 -3.08 23.99 16.10
C PHE A 232 -4.46 24.43 15.62
N SER A 233 -4.47 25.37 14.68
CA SER A 233 -5.68 25.68 13.91
C SER A 233 -6.24 24.41 13.27
N ASN A 234 -7.56 24.24 13.30
CA ASN A 234 -8.27 23.07 12.75
C ASN A 234 -8.13 21.77 13.58
N GLY A 235 -7.71 21.85 14.84
CA GLY A 235 -7.80 20.73 15.78
C GLY A 235 -6.79 19.59 15.55
N VAL A 236 -5.68 19.89 14.86
CA VAL A 236 -4.50 19.03 14.83
C VAL A 236 -3.72 19.23 16.14
N ASN A 237 -3.33 18.13 16.77
CA ASN A 237 -2.50 18.11 17.96
C ASN A 237 -1.08 17.72 17.59
N ARG A 238 -0.08 18.41 18.14
CA ARG A 238 1.33 18.04 17.99
C ARG A 238 1.91 17.53 19.30
N PHE A 239 2.58 16.39 19.19
CA PHE A 239 3.29 15.75 20.27
C PHE A 239 4.78 15.71 19.91
N ASP A 240 5.51 16.66 20.49
CA ASP A 240 6.94 16.76 20.32
C ASP A 240 7.68 15.84 21.28
N ASN A 241 8.84 15.38 20.83
CA ASN A 241 9.76 14.58 21.63
C ASN A 241 9.07 13.33 22.18
N LEU A 242 8.12 12.73 21.43
CA LEU A 242 7.29 11.62 21.88
C LEU A 242 8.14 10.49 22.46
N TYR A 243 9.24 10.19 21.80
CA TYR A 243 10.21 9.19 22.24
C TYR A 243 10.86 9.55 23.58
N ALA A 244 11.36 10.78 23.74
CA ALA A 244 11.97 11.24 24.99
C ALA A 244 10.95 11.27 26.14
N ARG A 245 9.70 11.64 25.87
CA ARG A 245 8.62 11.66 26.85
C ARG A 245 8.23 10.26 27.32
N LEU A 246 8.08 9.31 26.39
CA LEU A 246 7.82 7.90 26.73
C LEU A 246 8.96 7.30 27.56
N ARG A 247 10.20 7.72 27.30
CA ARG A 247 11.37 7.36 28.13
C ARG A 247 11.28 7.93 29.54
N SER A 248 11.00 9.22 29.68
CA SER A 248 10.94 9.87 31.00
C SER A 248 9.84 9.32 31.91
N ILE A 249 8.80 8.70 31.34
CA ILE A 249 7.70 8.13 32.11
C ILE A 249 8.08 6.81 32.79
N ASN A 250 9.00 6.03 32.21
CA ASN A 250 9.25 4.66 32.67
C ASN A 250 10.60 4.47 33.37
N ASP A 251 11.42 5.52 33.51
CA ASP A 251 12.75 5.50 34.14
C ASP A 251 13.75 4.43 33.62
N ASP A 252 13.37 3.68 32.58
CA ASP A 252 14.18 2.64 31.98
C ASP A 252 14.95 3.18 30.75
N PRO A 253 16.22 2.79 30.54
CA PRO A 253 16.92 3.01 29.29
C PRO A 253 16.35 2.01 28.27
N ILE A 254 15.28 2.42 27.58
CA ILE A 254 14.38 1.43 26.96
C ILE A 254 15.00 0.65 25.80
N PHE A 255 16.16 1.03 25.26
CA PHE A 255 16.72 0.32 24.10
C PHE A 255 18.23 0.16 24.21
N ASP A 256 18.71 -1.09 24.23
CA ASP A 256 20.14 -1.39 24.17
C ASP A 256 20.68 -1.04 22.78
N ILE A 257 21.21 0.18 22.70
CA ILE A 257 21.81 0.79 21.52
C ILE A 257 23.13 0.11 21.10
N ASN A 258 23.73 -0.72 21.96
CA ASN A 258 25.11 -1.17 21.79
C ASN A 258 25.28 -2.42 20.90
N GLY A 259 24.34 -2.72 20.00
CA GLY A 259 24.71 -3.48 18.79
C GLY A 259 23.78 -4.57 18.30
N ASN A 260 22.57 -4.73 18.84
CA ASN A 260 21.59 -5.65 18.26
C ASN A 260 20.29 -4.93 17.89
N ARG A 261 20.25 -4.52 16.62
CA ARG A 261 19.36 -3.53 15.97
C ARG A 261 17.90 -3.98 15.82
N SER A 262 17.43 -4.91 16.64
CA SER A 262 16.57 -5.95 16.07
C SER A 262 15.07 -5.72 16.20
N TYR A 263 14.58 -4.79 17.01
CA TYR A 263 13.13 -4.59 17.13
C TYR A 263 12.76 -3.30 17.87
N LEU A 264 12.21 -2.33 17.14
CA LEU A 264 11.50 -1.19 17.72
C LEU A 264 10.16 -1.04 17.00
N GLU A 265 9.07 -1.32 17.69
CA GLU A 265 7.71 -1.19 17.18
C GLU A 265 6.96 -0.16 18.00
N MET A 266 6.26 0.77 17.33
CA MET A 266 5.29 1.68 17.95
C MET A 266 3.90 1.30 17.49
N ALA A 267 2.99 1.04 18.41
CA ALA A 267 1.58 0.79 18.14
C ALA A 267 0.75 2.02 18.53
N LEU A 268 -0.16 2.44 17.66
CA LEU A 268 -1.10 3.53 17.92
C LEU A 268 -2.53 3.00 17.82
N LYS A 269 -3.35 3.27 18.84
CA LYS A 269 -4.73 2.80 18.91
C LYS A 269 -5.68 3.93 19.34
N PRO A 270 -6.57 4.40 18.46
CA PRO A 270 -7.55 5.44 18.81
C PRO A 270 -8.64 4.83 19.69
N VAL A 271 -8.91 5.46 20.83
CA VAL A 271 -9.93 5.02 21.78
C VAL A 271 -10.87 6.18 22.09
N GLY A 272 -12.17 5.93 22.15
CA GLY A 272 -13.16 6.96 22.50
C GLY A 272 -14.55 6.66 21.96
N LYS A 273 -15.59 7.24 22.56
CA LYS A 273 -16.98 6.94 22.18
C LYS A 273 -17.42 7.62 20.87
N GLU A 274 -16.97 8.86 20.66
CA GLU A 274 -17.49 9.76 19.61
C GLU A 274 -16.54 9.96 18.41
N ILE A 275 -15.48 9.15 18.33
CA ILE A 275 -14.56 9.17 17.18
C ILE A 275 -14.88 8.03 16.22
N SER A 276 -14.76 8.29 14.91
CA SER A 276 -14.70 7.23 13.89
C SER A 276 -13.29 6.70 13.71
N GLY A 277 -12.29 7.54 14.00
CA GLY A 277 -10.89 7.20 13.86
C GLY A 277 -9.98 8.39 14.14
N VAL A 278 -8.74 8.26 13.73
CA VAL A 278 -7.74 9.32 13.83
C VAL A 278 -6.91 9.35 12.55
N ILE A 279 -6.59 10.56 12.09
CA ILE A 279 -5.62 10.81 11.03
C ILE A 279 -4.29 11.13 11.71
N ILE A 280 -3.23 10.48 11.25
CA ILE A 280 -1.89 10.64 11.81
C ILE A 280 -0.93 11.10 10.72
N GLY A 281 -0.13 12.12 11.04
CA GLY A 281 1.12 12.40 10.36
C GLY A 281 2.29 12.30 11.34
N MET A 282 3.44 11.91 10.84
CA MET A 282 4.66 11.77 11.62
C MET A 282 5.81 12.44 10.91
N LYS A 283 6.61 13.19 11.66
CA LYS A 283 7.83 13.80 11.18
C LYS A 283 8.99 13.41 12.09
N LEU A 284 10.08 12.98 11.48
CA LEU A 284 11.33 12.73 12.19
C LEU A 284 12.14 14.01 12.15
N SER A 285 12.35 14.65 13.30
CA SER A 285 13.14 15.87 13.37
C SER A 285 14.57 15.61 12.88
N GLY A 286 14.99 16.18 11.75
CA GLY A 286 16.37 16.03 11.26
C GLY A 286 16.63 14.85 10.32
N SER A 287 15.62 14.03 10.03
CA SER A 287 15.73 12.95 9.05
C SER A 287 14.96 13.26 7.77
N THR A 288 15.53 12.90 6.62
CA THR A 288 14.80 12.81 5.34
C THR A 288 14.10 11.46 5.18
N ASN A 289 14.12 10.61 6.20
CA ASN A 289 13.45 9.32 6.15
C ASN A 289 11.94 9.52 6.30
N HIS A 290 11.22 9.14 5.26
CA HIS A 290 9.79 9.29 5.21
C HIS A 290 9.07 8.13 5.88
N PHE A 291 7.85 8.39 6.32
CA PHE A 291 6.98 7.33 6.80
C PHE A 291 6.60 6.40 5.65
N PRO A 292 6.74 5.07 5.80
CA PRO A 292 6.24 4.16 4.79
C PRO A 292 4.73 4.26 4.68
N ALA A 293 4.18 4.38 3.47
CA ALA A 293 2.75 4.25 3.22
C ALA A 293 2.22 2.95 3.86
N PRO A 294 0.96 2.93 4.36
CA PRO A 294 0.39 1.74 5.02
C PRO A 294 0.35 0.52 4.10
N TYR A 295 0.29 0.75 2.79
CA TYR A 295 0.25 -0.29 1.77
C TYR A 295 1.45 -0.20 0.83
N ASN A 296 1.89 -1.35 0.30
CA ASN A 296 2.67 -1.40 -0.92
C ASN A 296 1.77 -1.87 -2.05
N THR A 297 1.79 -1.17 -3.18
CA THR A 297 1.06 -1.58 -4.37
C THR A 297 2.00 -2.30 -5.33
N ILE A 298 1.63 -3.49 -5.79
CA ILE A 298 2.33 -4.20 -6.87
C ILE A 298 1.43 -4.17 -8.09
N LYS A 299 1.96 -3.67 -9.22
CA LYS A 299 1.27 -3.67 -10.51
C LYS A 299 1.96 -4.62 -11.47
N SER A 300 1.18 -5.43 -12.17
CA SER A 300 1.69 -6.33 -13.19
C SER A 300 0.83 -6.24 -14.43
N THR A 301 1.45 -5.94 -15.57
CA THR A 301 0.76 -5.84 -16.86
C THR A 301 1.20 -6.97 -17.78
N GLY A 302 0.24 -7.83 -18.14
CA GLY A 302 0.40 -8.91 -19.11
C GLY A 302 -0.06 -8.47 -20.50
N HIS A 303 0.71 -8.86 -21.52
CA HIS A 303 0.43 -8.56 -22.93
C HIS A 303 0.43 -9.84 -23.76
N TYR A 304 -0.69 -10.13 -24.44
CA TYR A 304 -0.76 -11.26 -25.37
C TYR A 304 -1.83 -11.03 -26.44
N GLY A 305 -1.52 -11.31 -27.72
CA GLY A 305 -2.49 -11.23 -28.82
C GLY A 305 -3.15 -9.85 -29.01
N GLY A 306 -2.45 -8.76 -28.67
CA GLY A 306 -3.01 -7.40 -28.69
C GLY A 306 -3.93 -7.06 -27.51
N VAL A 307 -4.17 -8.01 -26.61
CA VAL A 307 -4.88 -7.79 -25.34
C VAL A 307 -3.88 -7.39 -24.26
N THR A 308 -4.27 -6.43 -23.42
CA THR A 308 -3.48 -5.99 -22.26
C THR A 308 -4.35 -6.12 -21.00
N ARG A 309 -3.83 -6.80 -19.99
CA ARG A 309 -4.44 -6.89 -18.65
C ARG A 309 -3.48 -6.39 -17.61
N THR A 310 -3.98 -5.60 -16.66
CA THR A 310 -3.20 -5.11 -15.52
C THR A 310 -3.84 -5.61 -14.24
N LEU A 311 -3.06 -6.30 -13.43
CA LEU A 311 -3.43 -6.66 -12.06
C LEU A 311 -2.75 -5.68 -11.10
N GLU A 312 -3.46 -5.31 -10.04
CA GLU A 312 -2.95 -4.49 -8.94
C GLU A 312 -3.20 -5.22 -7.63
N ALA A 313 -2.13 -5.53 -6.89
CA ALA A 313 -2.21 -6.10 -5.56
C ALA A 313 -1.78 -5.04 -4.53
N LYS A 314 -2.67 -4.69 -3.59
CA LYS A 314 -2.32 -3.85 -2.44
C LYS A 314 -1.96 -4.75 -1.26
N ILE A 315 -0.73 -4.63 -0.78
CA ILE A 315 -0.21 -5.39 0.36
C ILE A 315 -0.23 -4.49 1.59
N ASP A 316 -0.96 -4.90 2.61
CA ASP A 316 -0.85 -4.29 3.93
C ASP A 316 0.52 -4.62 4.53
N ARG A 317 1.33 -3.59 4.76
CA ARG A 317 2.70 -3.77 5.30
C ARG A 317 2.71 -4.28 6.72
N GLN A 318 1.63 -4.09 7.47
CA GLN A 318 1.54 -4.37 8.89
C GLN A 318 0.99 -5.77 9.13
N ALA A 319 -0.06 -6.14 8.39
CA ALA A 319 -0.59 -7.50 8.43
C ALA A 319 0.27 -8.49 7.63
N GLY A 320 1.08 -8.00 6.67
CA GLY A 320 1.77 -8.85 5.70
C GLY A 320 0.81 -9.61 4.78
N THR A 321 -0.48 -9.27 4.83
CA THR A 321 -1.54 -9.89 4.03
C THR A 321 -1.82 -9.05 2.80
N VAL A 322 -2.13 -9.72 1.69
CA VAL A 322 -2.69 -9.06 0.51
C VAL A 322 -4.09 -8.58 0.89
N TYR A 323 -4.29 -7.27 0.89
CA TYR A 323 -5.55 -6.64 1.28
C TYR A 323 -6.58 -6.71 0.17
N ASP A 324 -6.15 -6.48 -1.07
CA ASP A 324 -7.03 -6.50 -2.24
C ASP A 324 -6.25 -6.85 -3.53
N LEU A 325 -6.94 -7.51 -4.47
CA LEU A 325 -6.44 -7.83 -5.81
C LEU A 325 -7.44 -7.31 -6.85
N PHE A 326 -7.05 -6.25 -7.56
CA PHE A 326 -7.85 -5.65 -8.62
C PHE A 326 -7.43 -6.19 -9.99
N ASP A 327 -8.41 -6.55 -10.84
CA ASP A 327 -8.20 -6.91 -12.25
C ASP A 327 -8.77 -5.83 -13.18
N PHE A 328 -7.89 -5.23 -13.98
CA PHE A 328 -8.24 -4.25 -15.00
C PHE A 328 -8.00 -4.84 -16.40
N VAL A 329 -9.07 -4.92 -17.20
CA VAL A 329 -9.00 -5.36 -18.59
C VAL A 329 -9.14 -4.17 -19.53
N LEU A 330 -8.09 -3.87 -20.29
CA LEU A 330 -8.10 -2.82 -21.31
C LEU A 330 -8.03 -3.46 -22.71
N TYR A 331 -9.16 -3.39 -23.42
CA TYR A 331 -9.19 -3.75 -24.84
C TYR A 331 -8.71 -2.56 -25.67
N LYS A 332 -7.48 -2.63 -26.19
CA LYS A 332 -7.00 -1.65 -27.16
C LYS A 332 -7.49 -2.05 -28.55
N TYR A 333 -8.33 -1.21 -29.16
CA TYR A 333 -8.75 -1.32 -30.55
C TYR A 333 -7.73 -0.69 -31.48
#